data_AF-A0A2H1WXG1-F1
#
_entry.id   AF-A0A2H1WXG1-F1
#
_cell.length_a   1.000
_cell.length_b   1.000
_cell.length_c   1.000
_cell.angle_alpha   90.00
_cell.angle_beta   90.00
_cell.angle_gamma   90.00
#
_symmetry.space_group_name_H-M   'P 1'
#
loop_
_entity.id
_entity.type
_entity.pdbx_description
1 polymer ?
#
loop_
_entity_poly.entity_id
_entity_poly.type
_entity_poly.pdbx_seq_one_letter_code
_entity_poly.pdbx_strand_id
1 'polypeptide(L)'
;WIPVFLLLFIYFWMSKSLFLEIYLNVCCEHFYSLMDEVQDSCVFIMSSECTDADKRVCKNIQRLHQSSFYKMSACGMFSVDATFPLKIISLISTYNIVLLQFAFLN
;
A
#
# COMPACT_ATOMS: atom_id res chain seq x y z
N TRP A 1 12.63 36.98 -0.70
CA TRP A 1 11.98 36.60 0.57
C TRP A 1 10.70 35.80 0.35
N ILE A 2 9.65 36.37 -0.26
CA ILE A 2 8.38 35.68 -0.57
C ILE A 2 8.56 34.36 -1.36
N PRO A 3 9.35 34.29 -2.46
CA PRO A 3 9.51 33.04 -3.20
C PRO A 3 10.23 31.95 -2.39
N VAL A 4 11.15 32.33 -1.52
CA VAL A 4 11.89 31.37 -0.67
C VAL A 4 10.97 30.75 0.38
N PHE A 5 10.09 31.55 0.99
CA PHE A 5 9.11 31.05 1.96
C PHE A 5 8.12 30.07 1.33
N LEU A 6 7.65 30.37 0.11
CA LEU A 6 6.77 29.47 -0.65
C LEU A 6 7.45 28.14 -0.98
N LEU A 7 8.72 28.17 -1.39
CA LEU A 7 9.48 26.94 -1.67
C LEU A 7 9.65 26.06 -0.42
N LEU A 8 9.96 26.66 0.73
CA LEU A 8 10.07 25.91 1.99
C LEU A 8 8.71 25.30 2.41
N PHE A 9 7.62 26.04 2.23
CA PHE A 9 6.28 25.54 2.52
C PHE A 9 5.91 24.35 1.63
N ILE A 10 6.17 24.44 0.32
CA ILE A 10 5.94 23.34 -0.63
C ILE A 10 6.78 22.12 -0.25
N TYR A 11 8.07 22.31 0.03
CA TYR A 11 8.96 21.22 0.42
C TYR A 11 8.48 20.51 1.70
N PHE A 12 8.09 21.29 2.72
CA PHE A 12 7.53 20.75 3.95
C PHE A 12 6.22 20.00 3.74
N TRP A 13 5.33 20.53 2.89
CA TRP A 13 4.07 19.87 2.56
C TRP A 13 4.29 18.55 1.83
N MET A 14 5.21 18.54 0.86
CA MET A 14 5.59 17.35 0.10
C MET A 14 6.23 16.29 1.01
N SER A 15 7.16 16.68 1.88
CA SER A 15 7.80 15.73 2.80
C SER A 15 6.78 15.14 3.78
N LYS A 16 5.92 15.96 4.38
CA LYS A 16 4.80 15.50 5.23
C LYS A 16 3.93 14.48 4.49
N SER A 17 3.58 14.75 3.24
CA SER A 17 2.75 13.87 2.41
C SER A 17 3.44 12.53 2.14
N LEU A 18 4.72 12.56 1.79
CA LEU A 18 5.54 11.36 1.59
C LEU A 18 5.65 10.52 2.87
N PHE A 19 5.90 11.15 4.03
CA PHE A 19 5.95 10.44 5.30
C PHE A 19 4.63 9.74 5.64
N LEU A 20 3.49 10.41 5.40
CA LEU A 20 2.18 9.83 5.63
C LEU A 20 1.92 8.64 4.71
N GLU A 21 2.31 8.75 3.43
CA GLU A 21 2.16 7.68 2.44
C GLU A 21 3.03 6.47 2.79
N ILE A 22 4.28 6.67 3.18
CA ILE A 22 5.18 5.60 3.64
C ILE A 22 4.62 4.93 4.89
N TYR A 23 4.15 5.71 5.86
CA TYR A 23 3.58 5.17 7.09
C TYR A 23 2.35 4.31 6.80
N LEU A 24 1.41 4.82 6.01
CA LEU A 24 0.22 4.09 5.59
C LEU A 24 0.60 2.77 4.91
N ASN A 25 1.59 2.82 4.02
CA ASN A 25 2.06 1.66 3.29
C ASN A 25 2.65 0.57 4.21
N VAL A 26 3.49 0.97 5.17
CA VAL A 26 4.03 0.05 6.17
C VAL A 26 2.90 -0.60 6.99
N CYS A 27 1.90 0.19 7.41
CA CYS A 27 0.75 -0.35 8.13
C CYS A 27 -0.06 -1.33 7.27
N CYS A 28 -0.28 -1.02 5.99
CA CYS A 28 -0.97 -1.90 5.05
C CYS A 28 -0.20 -3.20 4.82
N GLU A 29 1.11 -3.13 4.59
CA GLU A 29 1.95 -4.32 4.37
C GLU A 29 1.96 -5.23 5.61
N HIS A 30 2.09 -4.63 6.80
CA HIS A 30 1.98 -5.38 8.05
C HIS A 30 0.61 -6.04 8.21
N PHE A 31 -0.47 -5.33 7.88
CA PHE A 31 -1.81 -5.92 7.88
C PHE A 31 -1.94 -7.07 6.89
N TYR A 32 -1.41 -6.94 5.66
CA TYR A 32 -1.44 -8.03 4.67
C TYR A 32 -0.66 -9.25 5.13
N SER A 33 0.53 -9.05 5.71
CA SER A 33 1.34 -10.13 6.27
C SER A 33 0.57 -10.91 7.34
N LEU A 34 -0.11 -10.22 8.25
CA LEU A 34 -0.95 -10.87 9.26
C LEU A 34 -2.13 -11.64 8.66
N MET A 35 -2.73 -11.12 7.58
CA MET A 35 -3.81 -11.83 6.88
C MET A 35 -3.31 -13.10 6.19
N ASP A 36 -2.12 -13.06 5.60
CA ASP A 36 -1.47 -14.23 5.01
C ASP A 36 -1.14 -15.28 6.10
N GLU A 37 -0.61 -14.86 7.26
CA GLU A 37 -0.37 -15.75 8.41
C GLU A 37 -1.67 -16.43 8.92
N VAL A 38 -2.78 -15.69 8.92
CA VAL A 38 -4.11 -16.25 9.27
C VAL A 38 -4.54 -17.30 8.24
N GLN A 39 -4.32 -17.06 6.94
CA GLN A 39 -4.61 -18.06 5.91
C GLN A 39 -3.77 -19.32 6.09
N ASP A 40 -2.46 -19.17 6.30
CA ASP A 40 -1.54 -20.29 6.51
C ASP A 40 -1.91 -21.10 7.75
N SER A 41 -2.24 -20.44 8.85
CA SER A 41 -2.74 -21.08 10.08
C SER A 41 -4.03 -21.87 9.82
N CYS A 42 -4.96 -21.31 9.03
CA CYS A 42 -6.19 -22.01 8.66
C CYS A 42 -5.93 -23.25 7.78
N VAL A 43 -4.96 -23.17 6.86
CA VAL A 43 -4.54 -24.30 6.03
C VAL A 43 -3.94 -25.40 6.91
N PHE A 44 -3.07 -25.03 7.85
CA PHE A 44 -2.46 -25.96 8.79
C PHE A 44 -3.51 -26.70 9.63
N ILE A 45 -4.45 -25.98 10.26
CA ILE A 45 -5.54 -26.57 11.06
C ILE A 45 -6.44 -27.49 10.20
N MET A 46 -6.62 -27.16 8.93
CA MET A 46 -7.41 -28.00 8.03
C MET A 46 -6.72 -29.33 7.71
N SER A 47 -5.38 -29.35 7.72
CA SER A 47 -4.55 -30.54 7.48
C SER A 47 -4.26 -31.39 8.72
N SER A 48 -4.45 -30.85 9.92
CA SER A 48 -4.18 -31.53 11.19
C SER A 48 -5.35 -32.39 11.69
N GLU A 49 -5.12 -33.15 12.76
CA GLU A 49 -6.15 -33.93 13.48
C GLU A 49 -7.02 -33.06 14.42
N CYS A 50 -7.26 -31.79 14.06
CA CYS A 50 -8.18 -30.91 14.79
C CYS A 50 -9.65 -31.31 14.61
N THR A 51 -10.52 -30.79 15.48
CA THR A 51 -11.94 -31.11 15.46
C THR A 51 -12.64 -30.60 14.20
N ASP A 52 -13.75 -31.22 13.83
CA ASP A 52 -14.57 -30.75 12.70
C ASP A 52 -15.10 -29.31 12.92
N ALA A 53 -15.30 -28.90 14.17
CA ALA A 53 -15.68 -27.54 14.52
C ALA A 53 -14.57 -26.53 14.15
N ASP A 54 -13.31 -26.82 14.52
CA ASP A 54 -12.15 -25.96 14.20
C ASP A 54 -11.95 -25.86 12.69
N LYS A 55 -12.07 -26.98 11.98
CA LYS A 55 -11.97 -27.03 10.51
C LYS A 55 -13.09 -26.22 9.85
N ARG A 56 -14.30 -26.24 10.42
CA ARG A 56 -15.42 -25.44 9.91
C ARG A 56 -15.17 -23.94 10.08
N VAL A 57 -14.61 -23.52 11.22
CA VAL A 57 -14.22 -22.12 11.45
C VAL A 57 -13.16 -21.69 10.43
N CYS A 58 -12.10 -22.48 10.25
CA CYS A 58 -11.04 -22.17 9.29
C CYS A 58 -11.58 -22.08 7.84
N LYS A 59 -12.46 -22.99 7.43
CA LYS A 59 -13.14 -22.91 6.12
C LYS A 59 -13.95 -21.63 5.96
N ASN A 60 -14.64 -21.17 7.00
CA ASN A 60 -15.40 -19.93 6.94
C ASN A 60 -14.47 -18.71 6.85
N ILE A 61 -13.37 -18.70 7.60
CA ILE A 61 -12.35 -17.64 7.52
C ILE A 61 -11.75 -17.56 6.11
N GLN A 62 -11.34 -18.69 5.53
CA GLN A 62 -10.82 -18.74 4.16
C GLN A 62 -11.85 -18.25 3.14
N ARG A 63 -13.12 -18.66 3.25
CA ARG A 63 -14.19 -18.17 2.37
C ARG A 63 -14.41 -16.67 2.50
N LEU A 64 -14.42 -16.15 3.73
CA LEU A 64 -14.59 -14.72 3.99
C LEU A 64 -13.40 -13.93 3.42
N HIS A 65 -12.19 -14.44 3.59
CA HIS A 65 -11.00 -13.84 2.99
C HIS A 65 -11.12 -13.79 1.46
N GLN A 66 -11.45 -14.92 0.82
CA GLN A 66 -11.61 -14.97 -0.64
C GLN A 66 -12.70 -14.04 -1.19
N SER A 67 -13.78 -13.80 -0.44
CA SER A 67 -14.90 -12.98 -0.91
C SER A 67 -14.78 -11.50 -0.55
N SER A 68 -14.12 -11.17 0.56
CA SER A 68 -14.13 -9.84 1.15
C SER A 68 -12.76 -9.19 1.27
N PHE A 69 -11.67 -9.97 1.26
CA PHE A 69 -10.33 -9.40 1.33
C PHE A 69 -9.88 -8.93 -0.05
N TYR A 70 -9.53 -7.66 -0.11
CA TYR A 70 -8.82 -7.05 -1.21
C TYR A 70 -7.74 -6.15 -0.60
N LYS A 71 -6.54 -6.13 -1.20
CA LYS A 71 -5.53 -5.16 -0.80
C LYS A 71 -6.11 -3.76 -0.95
N MET A 72 -5.87 -2.90 0.04
CA MET A 72 -6.32 -1.51 0.02
C MET A 72 -5.83 -0.86 -1.27
N SER A 73 -6.72 -0.16 -1.97
CA SER A 73 -6.39 0.50 -3.22
C SER A 73 -6.59 2.01 -3.10
N ALA A 74 -5.58 2.77 -3.52
CA ALA A 74 -5.68 4.20 -3.74
C ALA A 74 -6.46 4.44 -5.03
N CYS A 75 -7.55 5.20 -4.92
CA CYS A 75 -8.46 5.54 -6.02
C CYS A 75 -9.01 4.33 -6.80
N GLY A 76 -8.99 3.11 -6.23
CA GLY A 76 -9.39 1.89 -6.93
C GLY A 76 -8.42 1.43 -8.02
N MET A 77 -7.30 2.12 -8.23
CA MET A 77 -6.38 1.91 -9.35
C MET A 77 -5.02 1.35 -8.92
N PHE A 78 -4.54 1.75 -7.74
CA PHE A 78 -3.22 1.38 -7.26
C PHE A 78 -3.34 0.68 -5.92
N SER A 79 -2.92 -0.58 -5.83
CA SER A 79 -2.76 -1.24 -4.55
C SER A 79 -1.77 -0.43 -3.69
N VAL A 80 -2.18 -0.10 -2.48
CA VAL A 80 -1.32 0.49 -1.45
C VAL A 80 -0.47 -0.66 -0.91
N ASP A 81 0.64 -0.90 -1.60
CA ASP A 81 1.64 -1.92 -1.32
C ASP A 81 3.03 -1.29 -1.24
N ALA A 82 4.03 -2.04 -0.77
CA ALA A 82 5.42 -1.57 -0.61
C ALA A 82 5.99 -0.82 -1.85
N THR A 83 5.44 -1.06 -3.05
CA THR A 83 5.87 -0.44 -4.31
C THR A 83 5.13 0.86 -4.67
N PHE A 84 4.03 1.18 -4.00
CA PHE A 84 3.20 2.34 -4.31
C PHE A 84 3.98 3.68 -4.26
N PRO A 85 4.75 4.00 -3.20
CA PRO A 85 5.54 5.23 -3.15
C PRO A 85 6.59 5.30 -4.27
N LEU A 86 7.18 4.17 -4.66
CA LEU A 86 8.16 4.11 -5.76
C LEU A 86 7.49 4.45 -7.11
N LYS A 87 6.27 3.95 -7.34
CA LYS A 87 5.47 4.25 -8.54
C LYS A 87 5.11 5.74 -8.59
N ILE A 88 4.71 6.32 -7.47
CA ILE A 88 4.38 7.75 -7.38
C ILE A 88 5.62 8.62 -7.62
N ILE A 89 6.76 8.30 -7.00
CA ILE A 89 8.02 9.04 -7.21
C ILE A 89 8.45 8.95 -8.68
N SER A 90 8.40 7.75 -9.28
CA SER A 90 8.74 7.57 -10.70
C SER A 90 7.86 8.42 -11.60
N LEU A 91 6.54 8.43 -11.37
CA LEU A 91 5.59 9.25 -12.12
C LEU A 91 5.93 10.74 -12.01
N ILE A 92 6.12 11.22 -10.78
CA ILE A 92 6.47 12.63 -10.50
C ILE A 92 7.78 12.99 -11.21
N SER A 93 8.81 12.16 -11.11
CA SER A 93 10.10 12.40 -11.76
C SER A 93 9.96 12.47 -13.28
N THR A 94 9.22 11.55 -13.90
CA THR A 94 8.98 11.58 -15.35
C THR A 94 8.28 12.86 -15.78
N TYR A 95 7.20 13.27 -15.11
CA TYR A 95 6.50 14.51 -15.43
C TYR A 95 7.39 15.74 -15.26
N ASN A 96 8.18 15.80 -14.19
CA ASN A 96 9.13 16.89 -13.99
C ASN A 96 10.14 16.94 -15.13
N ILE A 97 10.76 15.82 -15.52
CA ILE A 97 11.70 15.77 -16.63
C ILE A 97 11.07 16.29 -17.93
N VAL A 98 9.86 15.83 -18.27
CA VAL A 98 9.14 16.29 -19.47
C VAL A 98 8.88 17.80 -19.41
N LEU A 99 8.42 18.32 -18.28
CA LEU A 99 8.20 19.77 -18.09
C LEU A 99 9.51 20.56 -18.22
N LEU A 100 10.61 20.07 -17.65
CA LEU A 100 11.93 20.70 -17.79
C LEU A 100 12.39 20.70 -19.26
N GLN A 101 12.15 19.61 -20.00
CA GLN A 101 12.44 19.57 -21.43
C GLN A 101 11.64 20.64 -22.19
N PHE A 102 10.34 20.76 -21.93
CA PHE A 102 9.53 21.83 -22.54
C PHE A 102 9.98 23.24 -22.17
N ALA A 103 10.55 23.43 -20.98
CA ALA A 103 10.97 24.76 -20.50
C ALA A 103 12.36 25.18 -21.00
N PHE A 104 13.29 24.25 -21.20
CA PHE A 104 14.70 24.55 -21.49
C PHE A 104 15.20 24.05 -22.85
N LEU A 105 14.55 23.04 -23.43
CA LEU A 105 14.95 22.39 -24.69
C LEU A 105 13.99 22.69 -25.85
N ASN A 106 13.04 23.60 -25.64
CA ASN A 106 12.12 24.11 -26.65
C ASN A 106 12.43 25.58 -26.94
#